data_AF-A0A965L7F9-F1
#
_entry.id   AF-A0A965L7F9-F1
#
_cell.length_a   1.000
_cell.length_b   1.000
_cell.length_c   1.000
_cell.angle_alpha   90.00
_cell.angle_beta   90.00
_cell.angle_gamma   90.00
#
_symmetry.space_group_name_H-M   'P 1'
#
loop_
_entity.id
_entity.type
_entity.pdbx_description
1 polymer ?
#
loop_
_entity_poly.entity_id
_entity_poly.type
_entity_poly.pdbx_seq_one_letter_code
_entity_poly.pdbx_strand_id
1 'polypeptide(L)'
;MKNLAAGLLLLGVIRHVLWEHVEAQALVWNLCGALVIGALLVQVWRQNRSVVVGLVVLWFLYEEAMVAICSTWRILDWWYVGQGEEQCSARIGFKIGAFSLVLIGALISRVARHERATDAG
;
A
#
# COMPACT_ATOMS: atom_id res chain seq x y z
N MET A 1 19.80 -7.64 -11.36
CA MET A 1 19.85 -7.09 -9.98
C MET A 1 20.35 -5.65 -9.94
N LYS A 2 21.46 -5.28 -10.61
CA LYS A 2 22.01 -3.90 -10.61
C LYS A 2 20.97 -2.82 -10.98
N ASN A 3 20.21 -3.04 -12.06
CA ASN A 3 19.18 -2.09 -12.53
C ASN A 3 17.98 -1.96 -11.56
N LEU A 4 17.70 -3.00 -10.78
CA LEU A 4 16.60 -3.00 -9.82
C LEU A 4 16.95 -2.16 -8.58
N ALA A 5 18.16 -2.36 -8.03
CA ALA A 5 18.63 -1.59 -6.88
C ALA A 5 18.70 -0.09 -7.20
N ALA A 6 19.21 0.27 -8.39
CA ALA A 6 19.21 1.65 -8.86
C ALA A 6 17.79 2.21 -9.02
N GLY A 7 16.85 1.44 -9.57
CA GLY A 7 15.45 1.84 -9.70
C GLY A 7 14.75 2.07 -8.36
N LEU A 8 14.93 1.16 -7.39
CA LEU A 8 14.36 1.31 -6.04
C LEU A 8 14.95 2.51 -5.30
N LEU A 9 16.26 2.75 -5.46
CA LEU A 9 16.92 3.93 -4.87
C LEU A 9 16.36 5.22 -5.49
N LEU A 10 16.20 5.26 -6.82
CA LEU A 10 15.60 6.40 -7.51
C LEU A 10 14.16 6.66 -7.04
N LEU A 11 13.34 5.61 -6.89
CA LEU A 11 11.98 5.74 -6.35
C LEU A 11 11.98 6.30 -4.92
N GLY A 12 12.92 5.86 -4.07
CA GLY A 12 13.10 6.40 -2.72
C GLY A 12 13.47 7.89 -2.72
N VAL A 13 14.38 8.31 -3.61
CA VAL A 13 14.74 9.71 -3.79
C VAL A 13 13.55 10.54 -4.28
N ILE A 14 12.82 10.05 -5.29
CA ILE A 14 11.62 10.71 -5.80
C ILE A 14 10.60 10.92 -4.67
N ARG A 15 10.30 9.88 -3.89
CA ARG A 15 9.42 9.99 -2.72
C ARG A 15 9.91 11.06 -1.75
N HIS A 16 11.21 11.10 -1.45
CA HIS A 16 11.75 11.99 -0.43
C HIS A 16 11.84 13.46 -0.86
N VAL A 17 11.98 13.75 -2.15
CA VAL A 17 12.26 15.10 -2.66
C VAL A 17 11.09 15.71 -3.42
N LEU A 18 10.30 14.91 -4.13
CA LEU A 18 9.29 15.43 -5.07
C LEU A 18 8.18 16.22 -4.36
N TRP A 19 7.84 15.85 -3.12
CA TRP A 19 6.77 16.50 -2.37
C TRP A 19 7.05 17.98 -2.06
N GLU A 20 8.32 18.40 -1.93
CA GLU A 20 8.68 19.80 -1.62
C GLU A 20 8.36 20.76 -2.76
N HIS A 21 8.21 20.24 -3.98
CA HIS A 21 8.11 21.01 -5.21
C HIS A 21 6.67 21.21 -5.69
N VAL A 22 5.68 20.82 -4.88
CA VAL A 22 4.26 20.84 -5.25
C VAL A 22 3.42 21.37 -4.09
N GLU A 23 2.31 22.06 -4.40
CA GLU A 23 1.39 22.55 -3.36
C GLU A 23 0.68 21.39 -2.64
N ALA A 24 0.39 20.31 -3.36
CA ALA A 24 -0.26 19.10 -2.85
C ALA A 24 0.72 18.14 -2.14
N GLN A 25 1.59 18.68 -1.29
CA GLN A 25 2.73 17.99 -0.65
C GLN A 25 2.38 16.61 -0.09
N ALA A 26 1.38 16.54 0.80
CA ALA A 26 0.98 15.29 1.45
C ALA A 26 0.43 14.25 0.47
N LEU A 27 -0.30 14.69 -0.57
CA LEU A 27 -0.89 13.78 -1.56
C LEU A 27 0.18 13.19 -2.48
N VAL A 28 1.16 14.01 -2.88
CA VAL A 28 2.29 13.54 -3.69
C VAL A 28 3.20 12.62 -2.88
N TRP A 29 3.42 12.93 -1.59
CA TRP A 29 4.14 12.02 -0.69
C TRP A 29 3.45 10.66 -0.59
N ASN A 30 2.12 10.64 -0.40
CA ASN A 30 1.35 9.41 -0.32
C ASN A 30 1.39 8.61 -1.63
N LEU A 31 1.20 9.27 -2.77
CA LEU A 31 1.27 8.64 -4.09
C LEU A 31 2.66 8.02 -4.34
N CYS A 32 3.73 8.78 -4.13
CA CYS A 32 5.10 8.25 -4.29
C CYS A 32 5.40 7.13 -3.28
N GLY A 33 4.92 7.27 -2.04
CA GLY A 33 4.99 6.24 -1.00
C GLY A 33 4.38 4.92 -1.46
N ALA A 34 3.16 4.97 -1.98
CA ALA A 34 2.43 3.81 -2.48
C ALA A 34 3.14 3.12 -3.65
N LEU A 35 3.70 3.88 -4.59
CA LEU A 35 4.46 3.33 -5.71
C LEU A 35 5.76 2.63 -5.23
N VAL A 36 6.49 3.24 -4.28
CA VAL A 36 7.70 2.63 -3.69
C VAL A 36 7.35 1.34 -2.96
N ILE A 37 6.32 1.37 -2.10
CA ILE A 37 5.90 0.20 -1.33
C ILE A 37 5.43 -0.91 -2.28
N GLY A 38 4.63 -0.58 -3.29
CA GLY A 38 4.20 -1.53 -4.31
C GLY A 38 5.36 -2.21 -5.03
N ALA A 39 6.40 -1.46 -5.42
CA ALA A 39 7.60 -2.02 -6.04
C ALA A 39 8.35 -2.98 -5.11
N LEU A 40 8.46 -2.63 -3.82
CA LEU A 40 9.08 -3.48 -2.80
C LEU A 40 8.26 -4.77 -2.55
N LEU A 41 6.94 -4.67 -2.48
CA LEU A 41 6.05 -5.82 -2.29
C LEU A 41 6.11 -6.80 -3.48
N VAL A 42 6.13 -6.29 -4.70
CA VAL A 42 6.35 -7.13 -5.90
C VAL A 42 7.70 -7.83 -5.81
N GLN A 43 8.74 -7.15 -5.31
CA GLN A 43 10.04 -7.77 -5.14
C GLN A 43 10.04 -8.87 -4.05
N VAL A 44 9.35 -8.65 -2.93
CA VAL A 44 9.15 -9.67 -1.88
C VAL A 44 8.47 -10.91 -2.47
N TRP A 45 7.39 -10.73 -3.23
CA TRP A 45 6.72 -11.85 -3.90
C TRP A 45 7.62 -12.60 -4.88
N ARG A 46 8.43 -11.87 -5.66
CA ARG A 46 9.36 -12.50 -6.62
C ARG A 46 10.40 -13.36 -5.92
N GLN A 47 10.87 -12.95 -4.74
CA GLN A 47 11.84 -13.69 -3.93
C GLN A 47 11.20 -14.81 -3.12
N ASN A 48 9.92 -14.69 -2.78
CA ASN A 48 9.23 -15.59 -1.87
C ASN A 48 7.84 -15.95 -2.41
N ARG A 49 7.79 -17.05 -3.16
CA ARG A 49 6.61 -17.52 -3.94
C ARG A 49 5.60 -18.34 -3.14
N SER A 50 5.65 -18.28 -1.80
CA SER A 50 4.69 -18.97 -0.93
C SER A 50 3.29 -18.38 -1.07
N VAL A 51 2.27 -19.22 -1.22
CA VAL A 51 0.86 -18.78 -1.34
C VAL A 51 0.47 -17.81 -0.22
N VAL A 52 0.93 -18.05 1.02
CA VAL A 52 0.64 -17.19 2.16
C VAL A 52 1.27 -15.80 1.99
N VAL A 53 2.54 -15.74 1.57
CA VAL A 53 3.22 -14.47 1.26
C VAL A 53 2.50 -13.75 0.13
N GLY A 54 2.05 -14.49 -0.90
CA GLY A 54 1.29 -13.94 -2.02
C GLY A 54 -0.02 -13.28 -1.58
N LEU A 55 -0.77 -13.90 -0.65
CA LEU A 55 -1.99 -13.32 -0.10
C LEU A 55 -1.72 -12.04 0.69
N VAL A 56 -0.66 -12.01 1.51
CA VAL A 56 -0.25 -10.80 2.24
C VAL A 56 0.19 -9.70 1.28
N VAL A 57 1.03 -10.02 0.29
CA VAL A 57 1.47 -9.07 -0.73
C VAL A 57 0.28 -8.50 -1.51
N LEU A 58 -0.66 -9.35 -1.93
CA LEU A 58 -1.86 -8.92 -2.65
C LEU A 58 -2.70 -7.95 -1.80
N TRP A 59 -2.83 -8.24 -0.51
CA TRP A 59 -3.55 -7.38 0.43
C TRP A 59 -2.91 -6.00 0.55
N PHE A 60 -1.60 -5.93 0.79
CA PHE A 60 -0.91 -4.66 0.87
C PHE A 60 -0.92 -3.91 -0.47
N LEU A 61 -0.80 -4.60 -1.61
CA LEU A 61 -0.93 -3.96 -2.92
C LEU A 61 -2.30 -3.34 -3.14
N TYR A 62 -3.36 -3.95 -2.63
CA TYR A 62 -4.71 -3.38 -2.66
C TYR A 62 -4.79 -2.08 -1.84
N GLU A 63 -4.28 -2.07 -0.62
CA GLU A 63 -4.23 -0.87 0.24
C GLU A 63 -3.42 0.27 -0.42
N GLU A 64 -2.23 -0.03 -0.93
CA GLU A 64 -1.40 0.97 -1.62
C GLU A 64 -2.03 1.47 -2.92
N ALA A 65 -2.76 0.61 -3.65
CA ALA A 65 -3.52 1.03 -4.81
C ALA A 65 -4.63 2.03 -4.43
N MET A 66 -5.34 1.79 -3.31
CA MET A 66 -6.34 2.73 -2.80
C MET A 66 -5.70 4.08 -2.43
N VAL A 67 -4.56 4.06 -1.73
CA VAL A 67 -3.80 5.28 -1.40
C VAL A 67 -3.40 6.05 -2.66
N ALA A 68 -2.84 5.37 -3.65
CA ALA A 68 -2.42 5.99 -4.92
C ALA A 68 -3.61 6.58 -5.69
N ILE A 69 -4.70 5.83 -5.82
CA ILE A 69 -5.91 6.26 -6.54
C ILE A 69 -6.53 7.48 -5.85
N CYS A 70 -6.77 7.42 -4.54
CA CYS A 70 -7.43 8.50 -3.83
C CYS A 70 -6.55 9.73 -3.69
N SER A 71 -5.23 9.57 -3.57
CA SER A 71 -4.28 10.69 -3.59
C SER A 71 -4.28 11.38 -4.96
N THR A 72 -4.21 10.60 -6.04
CA THR A 72 -4.28 11.13 -7.41
C THR A 72 -5.61 11.82 -7.68
N TRP A 73 -6.72 11.19 -7.32
CA TRP A 73 -8.04 11.75 -7.53
C TRP A 73 -8.19 13.07 -6.76
N ARG A 74 -7.67 13.16 -5.53
CA ARG A 74 -7.75 14.39 -4.73
C ARG A 74 -6.87 15.53 -5.25
N ILE A 75 -5.78 15.19 -5.93
CA ILE A 75 -4.95 16.18 -6.65
C ILE A 75 -5.73 16.74 -7.85
N LEU A 76 -6.48 15.89 -8.57
CA LEU A 76 -7.23 16.28 -9.77
C LEU A 76 -8.56 16.98 -9.46
N ASP A 77 -9.26 16.54 -8.42
CA ASP A 77 -10.55 17.06 -7.99
C ASP A 77 -10.55 17.13 -6.47
N TRP A 78 -10.52 18.34 -5.92
CA TRP A 78 -10.39 18.52 -4.48
C TRP A 78 -11.71 18.20 -3.75
N TRP A 79 -11.61 17.47 -2.64
CA TRP A 79 -12.70 17.35 -1.66
C TRP A 79 -12.17 17.46 -0.23
N TYR A 80 -13.10 17.80 0.67
CA TYR A 80 -12.86 17.85 2.10
C TYR A 80 -12.76 16.45 2.71
N VAL A 81 -11.75 16.24 3.56
CA VAL A 81 -11.57 15.00 4.33
C VAL A 81 -11.55 15.41 5.80
N GLY A 82 -12.51 14.91 6.58
CA GLY A 82 -12.62 15.23 8.00
C GLY A 82 -11.45 14.68 8.81
N GLN A 83 -11.23 15.25 10.00
CA GLN A 83 -10.28 14.71 10.96
C GLN A 83 -10.71 13.30 11.38
N GLY A 84 -9.81 12.32 11.24
CA GLY A 84 -10.09 10.91 11.52
C GLY A 84 -10.87 10.17 10.42
N GLU A 85 -11.18 10.83 9.30
CA GLU A 85 -11.78 10.16 8.14
C GLU A 85 -10.71 9.62 7.19
N GLU A 86 -11.00 8.44 6.64
CA GLU A 86 -10.20 7.86 5.57
C GLU A 86 -10.47 8.61 4.25
N GLN A 87 -9.41 9.01 3.55
CA GLN A 87 -9.51 9.83 2.34
C GLN A 87 -10.41 9.22 1.25
N CYS A 88 -10.31 7.91 1.03
CA CYS A 88 -11.16 7.21 0.05
C CYS A 88 -12.62 7.11 0.51
N SER A 89 -12.83 6.81 1.80
CA SER A 89 -14.16 6.70 2.39
C SER A 89 -14.90 8.05 2.37
N ALA A 90 -14.20 9.16 2.60
CA ALA A 90 -14.74 10.50 2.51
C ALA A 90 -15.24 10.86 1.10
N ARG A 91 -14.62 10.32 0.04
CA ARG A 91 -15.06 10.55 -1.35
C ARG A 91 -16.25 9.69 -1.74
N ILE A 92 -16.23 8.42 -1.35
CA ILE A 92 -17.22 7.41 -1.78
C ILE A 92 -18.47 7.47 -0.88
N GLY A 93 -18.39 8.06 0.31
CA GLY A 93 -19.48 8.09 1.29
C GLY A 93 -19.71 6.75 1.97
N PHE A 94 -18.72 5.86 1.92
CA PHE A 94 -18.79 4.49 2.45
C PHE A 94 -17.54 4.17 3.24
N LYS A 95 -17.67 3.52 4.41
CA LYS A 95 -16.53 3.17 5.28
C LYS A 95 -15.80 1.94 4.76
N ILE A 96 -14.75 2.16 3.97
CA ILE A 96 -13.95 1.09 3.36
C ILE A 96 -13.04 0.42 4.41
N GLY A 97 -12.48 1.17 5.37
CA GLY A 97 -11.58 0.60 6.37
C GLY A 97 -12.21 -0.45 7.29
N ALA A 98 -13.54 -0.44 7.46
CA ALA A 98 -14.23 -1.49 8.19
C ALA A 98 -14.14 -2.86 7.48
N PHE A 99 -14.21 -2.87 6.15
CA PHE A 99 -14.01 -4.09 5.35
C PHE A 99 -12.54 -4.54 5.41
N SER A 100 -11.63 -3.59 5.40
CA SER A 100 -10.19 -3.83 5.52
C SER A 100 -9.82 -4.55 6.83
N LEU A 101 -10.39 -4.13 7.96
CA LEU A 101 -10.18 -4.76 9.26
C LEU A 101 -10.65 -6.22 9.32
N VAL A 102 -11.77 -6.56 8.67
CA VAL A 102 -12.27 -7.94 8.64
C VAL A 102 -11.33 -8.83 7.82
N LEU A 103 -10.90 -8.34 6.66
CA LEU A 103 -10.01 -9.08 5.76
C LEU A 103 -8.63 -9.31 6.39
N ILE A 104 -8.07 -8.31 7.09
CA ILE A 104 -6.77 -8.47 7.74
C ILE A 104 -6.84 -9.48 8.90
N GLY A 105 -7.92 -9.49 9.68
CA GLY A 105 -8.13 -10.47 10.74
C GLY A 105 -8.20 -11.91 10.21
N ALA A 106 -8.87 -12.11 9.06
CA ALA A 106 -8.92 -13.40 8.38
C ALA A 106 -7.55 -13.83 7.84
N LEU A 107 -6.77 -12.89 7.29
CA LEU A 107 -5.41 -13.11 6.80
C LEU A 107 -4.46 -13.52 7.93
N ILE A 108 -4.43 -12.76 9.04
CA ILE A 108 -3.62 -13.07 10.24
C ILE A 108 -3.94 -14.48 10.75
N SER A 109 -5.23 -14.82 10.84
CA SER A 109 -5.66 -16.14 11.28
C SER A 109 -5.19 -17.26 10.35
N ARG A 110 -5.15 -17.01 9.03
CA ARG A 110 -4.61 -17.98 8.06
C ARG A 110 -3.11 -18.12 8.18
N VAL A 111 -2.37 -17.02 8.27
CA VAL A 111 -0.90 -17.02 8.45
C VAL A 111 -0.53 -17.81 9.70
N ALA A 112 -1.15 -17.50 10.84
CA ALA A 112 -0.90 -18.19 12.10
C ALA A 112 -1.26 -19.69 12.08
N ARG A 113 -2.24 -20.10 11.27
CA ARG A 113 -2.54 -21.53 11.07
C ARG A 113 -1.49 -22.21 10.19
N HIS A 114 -0.98 -21.52 9.17
CA HIS A 114 0.04 -22.06 8.28
C HIS A 114 1.37 -22.28 9.00
N GLU A 115 1.81 -21.32 9.82
CA GLU A 115 3.05 -21.46 10.61
C GLU A 115 2.99 -22.67 11.55
N ARG A 116 1.91 -22.80 12.33
CA ARG A 116 1.70 -23.96 13.21
C ARG A 116 1.70 -25.30 12.49
N ALA A 117 1.17 -25.35 11.26
CA ALA A 117 1.18 -26.58 10.46
C ALA A 117 2.58 -26.92 9.92
N THR A 118 3.43 -25.91 9.72
CA THR A 118 4.81 -26.08 9.25
C THR A 118 5.74 -26.53 10.38
N ASP A 119 5.50 -26.07 11.61
CA ASP A 119 6.30 -26.43 12.79
C ASP A 119 6.03 -27.86 13.32
N ALA A 120 4.94 -28.49 12.89
CA ALA A 120 4.49 -29.79 13.38
C ALA A 120 4.89 -30.99 12.51
N GLY A 121 5.57 -30.77 11.37
CA GLY A 121 6.01 -31.81 10.42
C GLY A 121 7.51 -31.85 10.28
#